data_AF-A0A350HBD1-F1
#
_entry.id   AF-A0A350HBD1-F1
#
_cell.length_a   1.000
_cell.length_b   1.000
_cell.length_c   1.000
_cell.angle_alpha   90.00
_cell.angle_beta   90.00
_cell.angle_gamma   90.00
#
_symmetry.space_group_name_H-M   'P 1'
#
loop_
_entity.id
_entity.type
_entity.pdbx_description
1 polymer ?
#
loop_
_entity_poly.entity_id
_entity_poly.type
_entity_poly.pdbx_seq_one_letter_code
_entity_poly.pdbx_strand_id
1 'polypeptide(L)'
;MDISAFEEVYDNSVEVILLKKPKLHIKIPDIPGLMILKLFSYSDNPGRRKDAEDIYFIMKYFEQTLEPEVFHTQYEHLLTKYEYDSKKISIAILGEQIKAILADDTLTKLKHIIFIEIEENSDYSLILKMRRHDDNSFEQMLNSMKILYNAIEQ
;
A
#
# COMPACT_ATOMS: atom_id res chain seq x y z
N MET A 1 -19.14 5.82 3.51
CA MET A 1 -17.87 6.54 3.51
C MET A 1 -17.23 6.21 4.84
N ASP A 2 -16.40 5.19 4.82
CA ASP A 2 -15.56 4.84 5.95
C ASP A 2 -14.46 5.91 6.06
N ILE A 3 -14.43 6.60 7.19
CA ILE A 3 -13.40 7.58 7.53
C ILE A 3 -12.30 6.95 8.41
N SER A 4 -12.34 5.63 8.60
CA SER A 4 -11.28 4.87 9.25
C SER A 4 -9.93 5.17 8.60
N ALA A 5 -8.87 5.17 9.39
CA ALA A 5 -7.51 5.54 9.02
C ALA A 5 -7.26 7.02 8.64
N PHE A 6 -8.28 7.88 8.48
CA PHE A 6 -8.02 9.26 8.04
C PHE A 6 -7.18 10.05 9.05
N GLU A 7 -7.51 9.96 10.33
CA GLU A 7 -6.76 10.62 11.41
C GLU A 7 -5.34 10.06 11.50
N GLU A 8 -5.19 8.74 11.50
CA GLU A 8 -3.90 8.04 11.56
C GLU A 8 -2.99 8.41 10.38
N VAL A 9 -3.52 8.49 9.16
CA VAL A 9 -2.78 8.94 7.97
C VAL A 9 -2.47 10.44 8.03
N TYR A 10 -3.36 11.26 8.58
CA TYR A 10 -3.13 12.70 8.73
C TYR A 10 -2.01 12.99 9.76
N ASP A 11 -1.95 12.20 10.84
CA ASP A 11 -0.93 12.36 11.87
C ASP A 11 0.45 11.94 11.38
N ASN A 12 0.52 10.95 10.49
CA ASN A 12 1.75 10.49 9.83
C ASN A 12 2.07 11.19 8.50
N SER A 13 1.30 12.21 8.12
CA SER A 13 1.51 12.94 6.86
C SER A 13 2.78 13.79 6.85
N VAL A 14 3.31 14.02 5.65
CA VAL A 14 4.47 14.88 5.42
C VAL A 14 4.03 16.32 5.24
N GLU A 15 4.63 17.25 5.97
CA GLU A 15 4.44 18.68 5.75
C GLU A 15 5.30 19.16 4.57
N VAL A 16 4.66 19.78 3.57
CA VAL A 16 5.32 20.36 2.41
C VAL A 16 5.04 21.86 2.30
N ILE A 17 6.05 22.61 1.87
CA ILE A 17 5.97 24.06 1.70
C ILE A 17 5.61 24.36 0.24
N LEU A 18 4.37 24.77 -0.02
CA LEU A 18 3.92 25.16 -1.36
C LEU A 18 4.35 26.57 -1.74
N LEU A 19 4.33 27.49 -0.78
CA LEU A 19 4.73 28.88 -0.98
C LEU A 19 5.54 29.36 0.21
N LYS A 20 6.65 30.06 -0.07
CA LYS A 20 7.48 30.68 0.98
C LYS A 20 6.93 32.04 1.42
N LYS A 21 6.28 32.79 0.50
CA LYS A 21 5.69 34.13 0.74
C LYS A 21 4.45 34.35 -0.14
N PRO A 22 3.22 34.42 0.42
CA PRO A 22 2.90 34.10 1.81
C PRO A 22 3.27 32.65 2.15
N LYS A 23 3.59 32.38 3.42
CA LYS A 23 3.97 31.03 3.87
C LYS A 23 2.72 30.13 3.80
N LEU A 24 2.75 29.11 2.95
CA LEU A 24 1.70 28.11 2.81
C LEU A 24 2.30 26.72 3.01
N HIS A 25 1.95 26.09 4.12
CA HIS A 25 2.32 24.72 4.45
C HIS A 25 1.07 23.86 4.30
N ILE A 26 1.22 22.68 3.70
CA ILE A 26 0.15 21.68 3.64
C ILE A 26 0.69 20.32 4.08
N LYS A 27 -0.20 19.50 4.62
CA LYS A 27 0.06 18.10 4.91
C LYS A 27 -0.37 17.25 3.72
N ILE A 28 0.49 16.35 3.28
CA ILE A 28 0.19 15.36 2.25
C ILE A 28 0.46 13.96 2.80
N PRO A 29 -0.41 12.97 2.53
CA PRO A 29 -0.09 11.59 2.84
C PRO A 29 1.16 11.17 2.06
N ASP A 30 2.03 10.41 2.71
CA ASP A 30 3.09 9.69 2.02
C ASP A 30 2.51 8.49 1.25
N ILE A 31 3.36 7.69 0.61
CA ILE A 31 2.90 6.58 -0.24
C ILE A 31 2.18 5.48 0.56
N PRO A 32 2.70 5.02 1.72
CA PRO A 32 1.96 4.12 2.60
C PRO A 32 0.60 4.68 3.04
N GLY A 33 0.55 5.96 3.45
CA GLY A 33 -0.69 6.63 3.80
C GLY A 33 -1.69 6.69 2.63
N LEU A 34 -1.21 6.98 1.42
CA LEU A 34 -2.04 6.99 0.22
C LEU A 34 -2.57 5.59 -0.12
N MET A 35 -1.74 4.55 0.04
CA MET A 35 -2.12 3.15 -0.16
C MET A 35 -3.26 2.74 0.78
N ILE A 36 -3.16 3.10 2.07
CA ILE A 36 -4.20 2.87 3.08
C ILE A 36 -5.52 3.51 2.63
N LEU A 37 -5.51 4.80 2.31
CA LEU A 37 -6.71 5.52 1.90
C LEU A 37 -7.35 4.91 0.65
N LYS A 38 -6.53 4.39 -0.28
CA LYS A 38 -7.03 3.76 -1.51
C LYS A 38 -7.67 2.40 -1.26
N LEU A 39 -7.13 1.59 -0.36
CA LEU A 39 -7.73 0.31 0.03
C LEU A 39 -9.08 0.51 0.72
N PHE A 40 -9.18 1.43 1.68
CA PHE A 40 -10.46 1.79 2.31
C PHE A 40 -11.46 2.36 1.29
N SER A 41 -11.02 3.30 0.45
CA SER A 41 -11.86 3.89 -0.60
C SER A 41 -12.40 2.86 -1.59
N TYR A 42 -11.57 1.88 -1.95
CA TYR A 42 -11.98 0.77 -2.82
C TYR A 42 -13.00 -0.13 -2.12
N SER A 43 -12.78 -0.50 -0.86
CA SER A 43 -13.71 -1.33 -0.09
C SER A 43 -15.11 -0.72 0.04
N ASP A 44 -15.16 0.61 0.19
CA ASP A 44 -16.40 1.40 0.25
C ASP A 44 -17.19 1.40 -1.06
N ASN A 45 -16.49 1.34 -2.20
CA ASN A 45 -17.10 1.30 -3.52
C ASN A 45 -16.22 0.53 -4.51
N PRO A 46 -16.33 -0.81 -4.56
CA PRO A 46 -15.53 -1.66 -5.44
C PRO A 46 -15.77 -1.41 -6.93
N GLY A 47 -16.79 -0.63 -7.29
CA GLY A 47 -17.06 -0.18 -8.65
C GLY A 47 -16.10 0.91 -9.14
N ARG A 48 -15.39 1.61 -8.22
CA ARG A 48 -14.42 2.65 -8.59
C ARG A 48 -13.12 2.04 -9.09
N ARG A 49 -13.00 2.00 -10.41
CA ARG A 49 -11.79 1.52 -11.07
C ARG A 49 -10.56 2.34 -10.71
N LYS A 50 -10.68 3.67 -10.57
CA LYS A 50 -9.55 4.56 -10.31
C LYS A 50 -8.76 4.18 -9.05
N ASP A 51 -9.43 3.72 -8.00
CA ASP A 51 -8.76 3.29 -6.77
C ASP A 51 -7.91 2.02 -7.01
N ALA A 52 -8.43 1.05 -7.78
CA ALA A 52 -7.65 -0.13 -8.19
C ALA A 52 -6.43 0.24 -9.04
N GLU A 53 -6.55 1.23 -9.91
CA GLU A 53 -5.45 1.73 -10.76
C GLU A 53 -4.37 2.42 -9.92
N ASP A 54 -4.78 3.22 -8.93
CA ASP A 54 -3.86 3.89 -8.03
C ASP A 54 -3.13 2.89 -7.12
N ILE A 55 -3.83 1.86 -6.60
CA ILE A 55 -3.21 0.77 -5.82
C ILE A 55 -2.17 0.03 -6.68
N TYR A 56 -2.53 -0.35 -7.90
CA TYR A 56 -1.60 -0.98 -8.84
C TYR A 56 -0.36 -0.11 -9.09
N PHE A 57 -0.59 1.19 -9.34
CA PHE A 57 0.49 2.13 -9.60
C PHE A 57 1.45 2.21 -8.41
N ILE A 58 0.93 2.34 -7.19
CA ILE A 58 1.74 2.33 -5.97
C ILE A 58 2.57 1.06 -5.91
N MET A 59 1.95 -0.11 -5.98
CA MET A 59 2.65 -1.40 -5.87
C MET A 59 3.73 -1.59 -6.94
N LYS A 60 3.48 -1.11 -8.17
CA LYS A 60 4.42 -1.24 -9.28
C LYS A 60 5.67 -0.36 -9.13
N TYR A 61 5.51 0.84 -8.59
CA TYR A 61 6.55 1.87 -8.61
C TYR A 61 7.14 2.18 -7.23
N PHE A 62 6.59 1.60 -6.15
CA PHE A 62 7.05 1.89 -4.78
C PHE A 62 8.55 1.63 -4.57
N GLU A 63 9.10 0.58 -5.16
CA GLU A 63 10.54 0.29 -5.15
C GLU A 63 11.40 1.51 -5.55
N GLN A 64 10.97 2.28 -6.55
CA GLN A 64 11.71 3.43 -7.08
C GLN A 64 11.72 4.63 -6.12
N THR A 65 10.93 4.56 -5.06
CA THR A 65 10.83 5.62 -4.05
C THR A 65 11.70 5.34 -2.82
N LEU A 66 12.30 4.15 -2.77
CA LEU A 66 13.21 3.72 -1.71
C LEU A 66 14.66 4.02 -2.11
N GLU A 67 15.43 4.56 -1.17
CA GLU A 67 16.86 4.68 -1.33
C GLU A 67 17.50 3.27 -1.28
N PRO A 68 18.43 2.92 -2.19
CA PRO A 68 19.02 1.57 -2.25
C PRO A 68 19.64 1.10 -0.92
N GLU A 69 20.19 2.02 -0.13
CA GLU A 69 20.83 1.70 1.15
C GLU A 69 19.84 1.22 2.21
N VAL A 70 18.55 1.59 2.10
CA VAL A 70 17.51 1.24 3.07
C VAL A 70 17.28 -0.27 3.14
N PHE A 71 17.44 -0.97 2.00
CA PHE A 71 17.32 -2.43 1.91
C PHE A 71 18.35 -3.16 2.81
N HIS A 72 19.59 -2.65 2.87
CA HIS A 72 20.68 -3.29 3.60
C HIS A 72 20.82 -2.78 5.04
N THR A 73 20.17 -1.68 5.39
CA THR A 73 20.33 -1.03 6.70
C THR A 73 19.11 -1.22 7.60
N GLN A 74 17.90 -1.08 7.05
CA GLN A 74 16.66 -1.09 7.83
C GLN A 74 15.83 -2.36 7.59
N TYR A 75 15.96 -2.96 6.40
CA TYR A 75 15.12 -4.08 5.97
C TYR A 75 15.92 -5.32 5.56
N GLU A 76 17.09 -5.52 6.17
CA GLU A 76 17.97 -6.66 5.85
C GLU A 76 17.26 -8.01 6.07
N HIS A 77 16.38 -8.08 7.07
CA HIS A 77 15.60 -9.29 7.39
C HIS A 77 14.65 -9.72 6.27
N LEU A 78 14.31 -8.83 5.34
CA LEU A 78 13.45 -9.14 4.20
C LEU A 78 14.22 -9.70 3.01
N LEU A 79 15.54 -9.52 2.95
CA LEU A 79 16.36 -9.89 1.78
C LEU A 79 16.30 -11.39 1.50
N THR A 80 16.64 -12.22 2.49
CA THR A 80 16.64 -13.68 2.36
C THR A 80 15.23 -14.23 2.23
N LYS A 81 14.27 -13.64 2.95
CA LYS A 81 12.87 -14.05 2.95
C LYS A 81 12.22 -13.96 1.57
N TYR A 82 12.60 -12.96 0.77
CA TYR A 82 12.07 -12.75 -0.57
C TYR A 82 13.10 -13.00 -1.67
N GLU A 83 14.11 -13.84 -1.40
CA GLU A 83 15.09 -14.30 -2.40
C GLU A 83 15.82 -13.16 -3.13
N TYR A 84 16.06 -12.05 -2.42
CA TYR A 84 16.68 -10.83 -2.98
C TYR A 84 15.90 -10.20 -4.15
N ASP A 85 14.62 -10.52 -4.31
CA ASP A 85 13.73 -9.89 -5.28
C ASP A 85 13.31 -8.51 -4.77
N SER A 86 13.94 -7.46 -5.30
CA SER A 86 13.75 -6.07 -4.86
C SER A 86 12.29 -5.60 -4.94
N LYS A 87 11.52 -6.09 -5.92
CA LYS A 87 10.09 -5.80 -6.04
C LYS A 87 9.32 -6.42 -4.88
N LYS A 88 9.51 -7.71 -4.62
CA LYS A 88 8.85 -8.39 -3.49
C LYS A 88 9.22 -7.75 -2.16
N ILE A 89 10.50 -7.42 -1.98
CA ILE A 89 11.00 -6.75 -0.77
C ILE A 89 10.33 -5.38 -0.62
N SER A 90 10.25 -4.57 -1.67
CA SER A 90 9.61 -3.25 -1.59
C SER A 90 8.12 -3.34 -1.20
N ILE A 91 7.38 -4.34 -1.68
CA ILE A 91 5.99 -4.56 -1.27
C ILE A 91 5.89 -4.96 0.21
N ALA A 92 6.84 -5.75 0.70
CA ALA A 92 6.89 -6.09 2.13
C ALA A 92 7.24 -4.88 3.00
N ILE A 93 8.17 -4.04 2.55
CA ILE A 93 8.48 -2.75 3.19
C ILE A 93 7.21 -1.88 3.26
N LEU A 94 6.45 -1.79 2.16
CA LEU A 94 5.18 -1.06 2.15
C LEU A 94 4.20 -1.59 3.21
N GLY A 95 4.11 -2.92 3.38
CA GLY A 95 3.28 -3.54 4.41
C GLY A 95 3.73 -3.21 5.83
N GLU A 96 5.04 -3.25 6.12
CA GLU A 96 5.58 -2.87 7.43
C GLU A 96 5.34 -1.37 7.74
N GLN A 97 5.47 -0.50 6.74
CA GLN A 97 5.18 0.93 6.88
C GLN A 97 3.68 1.19 7.11
N ILE A 98 2.80 0.47 6.43
CA ILE A 98 1.35 0.53 6.68
C ILE A 98 1.03 0.10 8.11
N LYS A 99 1.64 -1.00 8.59
CA LYS A 99 1.47 -1.47 9.97
C LYS A 99 1.93 -0.43 10.99
N ALA A 100 3.01 0.30 10.71
CA ALA A 100 3.51 1.35 11.60
C ALA A 100 2.59 2.59 11.70
N ILE A 101 1.77 2.85 10.68
CA ILE A 101 0.84 3.99 10.66
C ILE A 101 -0.44 3.70 11.44
N LEU A 102 -0.93 2.46 11.38
CA LEU A 102 -2.29 2.12 11.82
C LEU A 102 -2.36 1.57 13.25
N ALA A 103 -3.38 2.00 13.98
CA ALA A 103 -3.82 1.41 15.23
C ALA A 103 -4.46 0.03 14.99
N ASP A 104 -4.43 -0.84 16.01
CA ASP A 104 -4.81 -2.25 15.91
C ASP A 104 -6.21 -2.50 15.32
N ASP A 105 -7.21 -1.71 15.71
CA ASP A 105 -8.59 -1.84 15.22
C ASP A 105 -8.69 -1.49 13.72
N THR A 106 -8.04 -0.39 13.31
CA THR A 106 -8.01 0.05 11.91
C THR A 106 -7.19 -0.91 11.05
N LEU A 107 -6.06 -1.39 11.56
CA LEU A 107 -5.23 -2.39 10.92
C LEU A 107 -6.01 -3.70 10.71
N THR A 108 -6.80 -4.13 11.69
CA THR A 108 -7.66 -5.32 11.58
C THR A 108 -8.69 -5.17 10.45
N LYS A 109 -9.31 -3.99 10.31
CA LYS A 109 -10.21 -3.72 9.17
C LYS A 109 -9.47 -3.76 7.84
N LEU A 110 -8.30 -3.12 7.74
CA LEU A 110 -7.51 -3.11 6.51
C LEU A 110 -7.08 -4.52 6.11
N LYS A 111 -6.66 -5.34 7.07
CA LYS A 111 -6.33 -6.76 6.85
C LYS A 111 -7.52 -7.51 6.27
N HIS A 112 -8.72 -7.31 6.82
CA HIS A 112 -9.93 -7.93 6.26
C HIS A 112 -10.18 -7.51 4.81
N ILE A 113 -10.03 -6.22 4.47
CA ILE A 113 -10.17 -5.71 3.10
C ILE A 113 -9.19 -6.39 2.14
N ILE A 114 -7.94 -6.62 2.56
CA ILE A 114 -6.94 -7.30 1.73
C ILE A 114 -7.24 -8.80 1.64
N PHE A 115 -7.63 -9.44 2.76
CA PHE A 115 -7.88 -10.88 2.85
C PHE A 115 -8.95 -11.34 1.86
N ILE A 116 -10.08 -10.62 1.80
CA ILE A 116 -11.17 -10.93 0.87
C ILE A 116 -10.78 -10.84 -0.61
N GLU A 117 -9.65 -10.20 -0.93
CA GLU A 117 -9.13 -10.07 -2.30
C GLU A 117 -8.02 -11.09 -2.61
N ILE A 118 -7.57 -11.91 -1.64
CA ILE A 118 -6.48 -12.89 -1.84
C ILE A 118 -6.86 -14.34 -1.52
N GLU A 119 -8.00 -14.56 -0.87
CA GLU A 119 -8.48 -15.91 -0.53
C GLU A 119 -8.87 -16.72 -1.79
N GLU A 120 -8.77 -18.05 -1.73
CA GLU A 120 -8.96 -18.94 -2.89
C GLU A 120 -10.37 -18.88 -3.51
N ASN A 121 -11.38 -18.52 -2.71
CA ASN A 121 -12.78 -18.41 -3.15
C ASN A 121 -13.21 -16.96 -3.44
N SER A 122 -12.26 -16.02 -3.49
CA SER A 122 -12.53 -14.62 -3.80
C SER A 122 -12.91 -14.44 -5.27
N ASP A 123 -13.74 -13.44 -5.55
CA ASP A 123 -13.99 -12.94 -6.91
C ASP A 123 -12.78 -12.15 -7.47
N TYR A 124 -11.76 -11.89 -6.65
CA TYR A 124 -10.55 -11.12 -6.99
C TYR A 124 -10.87 -9.77 -7.62
N SER A 125 -11.93 -9.13 -7.11
CA SER A 125 -12.57 -7.98 -7.73
C SER A 125 -11.62 -6.80 -7.95
N LEU A 126 -10.67 -6.61 -7.03
CA LEU A 126 -9.64 -5.59 -7.04
C LEU A 126 -8.55 -5.96 -8.05
N ILE A 127 -8.00 -7.16 -7.92
CA ILE A 127 -6.90 -7.67 -8.75
C ILE A 127 -7.30 -7.68 -10.23
N LEU A 128 -8.52 -8.11 -10.54
CA LEU A 128 -9.04 -8.11 -11.91
C LEU A 128 -9.15 -6.69 -12.48
N LYS A 129 -9.43 -5.67 -11.66
CA LYS A 129 -9.49 -4.27 -12.08
C LYS A 129 -8.10 -3.65 -12.26
N MET A 130 -7.09 -4.11 -11.53
CA MET A 130 -5.69 -3.69 -11.71
C MET A 130 -5.14 -4.10 -13.09
N ARG A 131 -5.55 -5.25 -13.63
CA ARG A 131 -5.00 -5.88 -14.84
C ARG A 131 -5.11 -5.05 -16.13
N ARG A 132 -5.95 -4.01 -16.17
CA ARG A 132 -6.18 -3.25 -17.41
C ARG A 132 -5.08 -2.22 -17.73
N HIS A 133 -4.00 -2.15 -16.95
CA HIS A 133 -2.93 -1.16 -17.10
C HIS A 133 -1.63 -1.66 -17.74
N ASP A 134 -1.39 -2.97 -17.85
CA ASP A 134 -0.29 -3.60 -18.60
C ASP A 134 -0.49 -5.12 -18.64
N ASP A 135 0.21 -5.85 -19.53
CA ASP A 135 0.27 -7.33 -19.64
C ASP A 135 0.77 -8.08 -18.37
N ASN A 136 0.75 -7.43 -17.20
CA ASN A 136 1.07 -8.06 -15.93
C ASN A 136 0.09 -9.21 -15.65
N SER A 137 0.64 -10.37 -15.33
CA SER A 137 -0.18 -11.54 -15.04
C SER A 137 -0.95 -11.34 -13.73
N PHE A 138 -2.20 -11.83 -13.73
CA PHE A 138 -3.03 -11.93 -12.52
C PHE A 138 -2.23 -12.49 -11.33
N GLU A 139 -1.43 -13.53 -11.58
CA GLU A 139 -0.57 -14.18 -10.59
C GLU A 139 0.43 -13.23 -9.93
N GLN A 140 1.06 -12.33 -10.70
CA GLN A 140 2.00 -11.37 -10.13
C GLN A 140 1.26 -10.43 -9.17
N MET A 141 0.06 -9.95 -9.53
CA MET A 141 -0.68 -8.99 -8.71
C MET A 141 -1.23 -9.67 -7.45
N LEU A 142 -1.74 -10.89 -7.60
CA LEU A 142 -2.15 -11.72 -6.47
C LEU A 142 -0.98 -11.98 -5.52
N ASN A 143 0.20 -12.30 -6.06
CA ASN A 143 1.40 -12.50 -5.26
C ASN A 143 1.82 -11.22 -4.53
N SER A 144 1.82 -10.06 -5.18
CA SER A 144 2.11 -8.78 -4.52
C SER A 144 1.10 -8.49 -3.39
N MET A 145 -0.19 -8.73 -3.59
CA MET A 145 -1.20 -8.54 -2.54
C MET A 145 -1.01 -9.50 -1.37
N LYS A 146 -0.62 -10.76 -1.64
CA LYS A 146 -0.26 -11.74 -0.59
C LYS A 146 0.97 -11.32 0.22
N ILE A 147 1.99 -10.79 -0.45
CA ILE A 147 3.20 -10.26 0.23
C ILE A 147 2.83 -9.09 1.14
N LEU A 148 2.03 -8.14 0.63
CA LEU A 148 1.55 -7.01 1.39
C LEU A 148 0.79 -7.46 2.65
N TYR A 149 -0.15 -8.39 2.49
CA TYR A 149 -0.92 -8.96 3.60
C TYR A 149 -0.01 -9.60 4.66
N ASN A 150 0.92 -10.46 4.23
CA ASN A 150 1.83 -11.16 5.13
C ASN A 150 2.77 -10.20 5.88
N ALA A 151 3.16 -9.09 5.27
CA ALA A 151 3.99 -8.07 5.92
C ALA A 151 3.20 -7.27 6.97
N ILE A 152 1.90 -7.08 6.77
CA ILE A 152 1.01 -6.44 7.75
C ILE A 152 0.70 -7.36 8.95
N GLU A 153 0.69 -8.67 8.75
CA GLU A 153 0.41 -9.67 9.80
C GLU A 153 1.53 -9.86 10.83
N GLN A 154 2.80 -9.69 10.42
CA GLN A 154 3.99 -9.87 11.27
C GLN A 154 4.21 -8.71 12.21
#